data_AF-A0A1G4MGM3-F1
#
_entry.id   AF-A0A1G4MGM3-F1
#
_cell.length_a   1.000
_cell.length_b   1.000
_cell.length_c   1.000
_cell.angle_alpha   90.00
_cell.angle_beta   90.00
_cell.angle_gamma   90.00
#
_symmetry.space_group_name_H-M   'P 1'
#
loop_
_entity.id
_entity.type
_entity.pdbx_description
1 polymer ?
#
loop_
_entity_poly.entity_id
_entity_poly.type
_entity_poly.pdbx_seq_one_letter_code
_entity_poly.pdbx_strand_id
1 'polypeptide(L)'
;MRQTAAKLAKSYTPMIKFVGTKHPIPPHASEIKAHPCTVAGMLPGSPECIPAGEFLSKLKPFKVVPFKGQGARNKVGENSNKAYKFTDRPLKEDEVASIFELPSKFHFRPIDSAEMDAINAGGAL
;
A
#
# COMPACT_ATOMS: atom_id res chain seq x y z
N MET A 1 45.13 -21.64 17.12
CA MET A 1 43.69 -21.30 17.29
C MET A 1 42.99 -21.49 15.95
N ARG A 2 42.14 -22.52 15.79
CA ARG A 2 41.44 -22.77 14.52
C ARG A 2 40.33 -21.72 14.32
N GLN A 3 40.40 -20.96 13.23
CA GLN A 3 39.34 -20.03 12.86
C GLN A 3 38.16 -20.84 12.28
N THR A 4 36.99 -20.74 12.89
CA THR A 4 35.77 -21.42 12.45
C THR A 4 34.97 -20.52 11.52
N ALA A 5 34.16 -21.11 10.62
CA ALA A 5 33.29 -20.36 9.70
C ALA A 5 32.37 -19.35 10.43
N ALA A 6 31.95 -19.68 11.66
CA ALA A 6 31.19 -18.77 12.52
C ALA A 6 31.96 -17.51 12.94
N LYS A 7 33.30 -17.58 13.11
CA LYS A 7 34.14 -16.41 13.36
C LYS A 7 34.32 -15.55 12.10
N LEU A 8 34.40 -16.17 10.93
CA LEU A 8 34.52 -15.46 9.65
C LEU A 8 33.22 -14.71 9.28
N ALA A 9 32.06 -15.34 9.54
CA ALA A 9 30.76 -14.71 9.30
C ALA A 9 30.53 -13.46 10.16
N LYS A 10 31.03 -13.45 11.41
CA LYS A 10 30.96 -12.27 12.30
C LYS A 10 31.88 -11.12 11.85
N SER A 11 33.01 -11.39 11.19
CA SER A 11 33.83 -10.33 10.61
C SER A 11 33.25 -9.73 9.33
N TYR A 12 32.38 -10.48 8.64
CA TYR A 12 31.85 -10.12 7.33
C TYR A 12 30.38 -9.67 7.36
N THR A 13 29.81 -9.38 8.54
CA THR A 13 28.50 -8.71 8.61
C THR A 13 28.64 -7.29 8.06
N PRO A 14 28.09 -6.97 6.87
CA PRO A 14 28.12 -5.61 6.35
C PRO A 14 27.19 -4.77 7.23
N MET A 15 27.76 -4.09 8.23
CA MET A 15 27.03 -3.07 8.96
C MET A 15 26.83 -1.90 8.01
N ILE A 16 25.58 -1.66 7.60
CA ILE A 16 25.20 -0.44 6.91
C ILE A 16 25.48 0.70 7.89
N LYS A 17 26.61 1.39 7.70
CA LYS A 17 26.90 2.63 8.42
C LYS A 17 26.00 3.70 7.81
N PHE A 18 24.98 4.12 8.53
CA PHE A 18 24.27 5.36 8.20
C PHE A 18 25.24 6.52 8.43
N VAL A 19 25.95 6.92 7.37
CA VAL A 19 26.82 8.10 7.37
C VAL A 19 25.92 9.32 7.20
N GLY A 20 25.22 9.70 8.26
CA GLY A 20 24.33 10.86 8.29
C GLY A 20 24.40 11.54 9.65
N THR A 21 24.70 12.83 9.67
CA THR A 21 24.57 13.66 10.88
C THR A 21 23.10 13.75 11.28
N LYS A 22 22.80 14.13 12.54
CA LYS A 22 21.42 14.40 12.96
C LYS A 22 20.76 15.33 11.94
N HIS A 23 19.71 14.86 11.27
CA HIS A 23 18.94 15.70 10.37
C HIS A 23 18.38 16.88 11.16
N PRO A 24 18.55 18.12 10.67
CA PRO A 24 17.89 19.27 11.29
C PRO A 24 16.39 19.00 11.24
N ILE A 25 15.77 18.89 12.41
CA ILE A 25 14.31 18.84 12.51
C ILE A 25 13.85 20.27 12.23
N PRO A 26 13.21 20.55 11.09
CA PRO A 26 12.69 21.88 10.85
C PRO A 26 11.70 22.22 11.97
N PRO A 27 11.77 23.43 12.55
CA PRO A 27 10.80 23.84 13.56
C PRO A 27 9.40 23.75 12.94
N HIS A 28 8.49 23.04 13.62
CA HIS A 28 7.09 23.05 13.23
C HIS A 28 6.59 24.49 13.23
N ALA A 29 5.84 24.88 12.20
CA ALA A 29 5.29 26.23 12.10
C ALA A 29 4.48 26.54 13.38
N SER A 30 4.77 27.68 14.01
CA SER A 30 4.08 28.16 15.21
C SER A 30 2.64 28.58 14.94
N GLU A 31 2.30 28.82 13.67
CA GLU A 31 0.99 29.27 13.23
C GLU A 31 0.24 28.12 12.54
N ILE A 32 -0.91 27.77 13.09
CA ILE A 32 -1.84 26.82 12.48
C ILE A 32 -2.55 27.54 11.34
N LYS A 33 -2.16 27.23 10.10
CA LYS A 33 -2.79 27.77 8.88
C LYS A 33 -3.76 26.74 8.32
N ALA A 34 -4.85 27.24 7.73
CA ALA A 34 -5.79 26.38 7.03
C ALA A 34 -5.12 25.77 5.79
N HIS A 35 -5.43 24.51 5.52
CA HIS A 35 -4.94 23.85 4.31
C HIS A 35 -5.64 24.48 3.08
N PRO A 36 -4.94 24.64 1.94
CA PRO A 36 -5.52 25.27 0.74
C PRO A 36 -6.76 24.52 0.20
N CYS A 37 -6.89 23.22 0.50
CA CYS A 37 -8.05 22.42 0.13
C CYS A 37 -9.20 22.47 1.15
N THR A 38 -9.09 23.26 2.23
CA THR A 38 -10.17 23.36 3.21
C THR A 38 -11.25 24.32 2.71
N VAL A 39 -12.48 23.83 2.65
CA VAL A 39 -13.66 24.66 2.35
C VAL A 39 -13.76 25.76 3.40
N ALA A 40 -13.85 27.02 2.96
CA ALA A 40 -13.94 28.22 3.80
C ALA A 40 -12.75 28.48 4.76
N GLY A 41 -11.61 27.78 4.59
CA GLY A 41 -10.44 28.02 5.44
C GLY A 41 -10.64 27.61 6.90
N MET A 42 -11.55 26.67 7.18
CA MET A 42 -11.80 26.16 8.53
C MET A 42 -10.54 25.62 9.19
N LEU A 43 -10.31 26.03 10.43
CA LEU A 43 -9.22 25.50 11.26
C LEU A 43 -9.73 24.34 12.12
N PRO A 44 -8.90 23.32 12.40
CA PRO A 44 -9.25 22.28 13.36
C PRO A 44 -9.64 22.90 14.72
N GLY A 45 -10.80 22.54 15.24
CA GLY A 45 -11.30 23.06 16.52
C GLY A 45 -11.93 24.45 16.47
N SER A 46 -12.10 25.03 15.28
CA SER A 46 -12.92 26.24 15.08
C SER A 46 -14.39 26.00 15.46
N PRO A 47 -15.16 27.07 15.79
CA PRO A 47 -16.59 26.93 16.12
C PRO A 47 -17.44 26.40 14.97
N GLU A 48 -16.92 26.45 13.74
CA GLU A 48 -17.57 25.91 12.54
C GLU A 48 -17.41 24.38 12.42
N CYS A 49 -16.49 23.77 13.19
CA CYS A 49 -16.29 22.33 13.21
C CYS A 49 -17.37 21.64 14.07
N ILE A 50 -17.95 20.57 13.52
CA ILE A 50 -18.87 19.71 14.27
C ILE A 50 -18.07 18.98 15.37
N PRO A 51 -18.54 18.97 16.63
CA PRO A 51 -17.85 18.24 17.70
C PRO A 51 -17.86 16.74 17.43
N ALA A 52 -16.76 16.06 17.76
CA ALA A 52 -16.56 14.65 17.45
C ALA A 52 -17.71 13.77 17.98
N GLY A 53 -18.25 14.06 19.17
CA GLY A 53 -19.37 13.32 19.75
C GLY A 53 -20.65 13.38 18.90
N GLU A 54 -20.98 14.55 18.34
CA GLU A 54 -22.16 14.72 17.48
C GLU A 54 -21.98 14.07 16.10
N PHE A 55 -20.75 14.01 15.61
CA PHE A 55 -20.45 13.29 14.38
C PHE A 55 -20.56 11.78 14.58
N LEU A 56 -19.98 11.26 15.67
CA LEU A 56 -19.96 9.83 15.99
C LEU A 56 -21.35 9.27 16.29
N SER A 57 -22.27 10.06 16.86
CA SER A 57 -23.65 9.61 17.14
C SER A 57 -24.47 9.33 15.89
N LYS A 58 -24.12 9.93 14.75
CA LYS A 58 -24.78 9.72 13.46
C LYS A 58 -24.23 8.51 12.71
N LEU A 59 -23.07 7.99 13.11
CA LEU A 59 -22.47 6.82 12.50
C LEU A 59 -23.08 5.54 13.04
N LYS A 60 -23.47 4.63 12.14
CA LYS A 60 -23.89 3.29 12.55
C LYS A 60 -22.69 2.59 13.19
N PRO A 61 -22.85 1.96 14.37
CA PRO A 61 -21.76 1.26 15.02
C PRO A 61 -21.25 0.15 14.10
N PHE A 62 -19.94 0.13 13.87
CA PHE A 62 -19.30 -0.93 13.10
C PHE A 62 -19.47 -2.26 13.85
N LYS A 63 -20.36 -3.11 13.34
CA LYS A 63 -20.60 -4.43 13.91
C LYS A 63 -19.75 -5.45 13.17
N VAL A 64 -18.71 -5.95 13.83
CA VAL A 64 -17.98 -7.13 13.35
C VAL A 64 -18.91 -8.32 13.48
N VAL A 65 -19.53 -8.71 12.38
CA VAL A 65 -20.32 -9.96 12.34
C VAL A 65 -19.34 -11.09 12.03
N PRO A 66 -19.15 -12.06 12.94
CA PRO A 66 -18.35 -13.23 12.61
C PRO A 66 -18.97 -13.91 11.40
N PHE A 67 -18.16 -14.14 10.37
CA PHE A 67 -18.58 -14.86 9.19
C PHE A 67 -19.04 -16.25 9.64
N LYS A 68 -20.36 -16.52 9.61
CA LYS A 68 -20.90 -17.87 9.76
C LYS A 68 -20.57 -18.65 8.49
N GLY A 69 -19.31 -19.07 8.39
CA GLY A 69 -18.95 -20.13 7.48
C GLY A 69 -19.81 -21.34 7.81
N GLN A 70 -20.55 -21.85 6.83
CA GLN A 70 -21.10 -23.18 6.92
C GLN A 70 -19.93 -24.14 7.20
N GLY A 71 -19.88 -24.68 8.43
CA GLY A 71 -19.00 -25.78 8.82
C GLY A 71 -17.60 -25.35 9.27
N ALA A 72 -17.41 -25.31 10.59
CA ALA A 72 -16.09 -25.55 11.17
C ALA A 72 -15.62 -26.96 10.78
N ARG A 73 -14.62 -27.05 9.91
CA ARG A 73 -13.83 -28.29 9.71
C ARG A 73 -12.44 -28.07 10.29
N ASN A 74 -12.29 -28.34 11.57
CA ASN A 74 -10.98 -28.62 12.15
C ASN A 74 -10.64 -30.08 11.83
N LYS A 75 -9.86 -30.30 10.77
CA LYS A 75 -9.03 -31.50 10.59
C LYS A 75 -7.67 -31.08 10.02
N VAL A 76 -6.70 -31.08 10.93
CA VAL A 76 -5.32 -31.55 10.82
C VAL A 76 -4.83 -31.84 9.39
N GLY A 77 -3.76 -31.13 9.01
CA GLY A 77 -2.66 -31.68 8.22
C GLY A 77 -3.01 -32.28 6.87
N GLU A 78 -3.34 -31.44 5.89
CA GLU A 78 -3.00 -31.69 4.49
C GLU A 78 -3.04 -30.36 3.76
N ASN A 79 -1.94 -29.99 3.12
CA ASN A 79 -1.80 -28.78 2.32
C ASN A 79 -2.65 -28.89 1.04
N SER A 80 -3.97 -28.89 1.19
CA SER A 80 -4.91 -28.74 0.08
C SER A 80 -5.14 -27.24 -0.10
N ASN A 81 -4.17 -26.60 -0.75
CA ASN A 81 -4.44 -25.48 -1.63
C ASN A 81 -5.82 -25.76 -2.26
N LYS A 82 -6.82 -24.89 -2.07
CA LYS A 82 -7.97 -24.84 -2.98
C LYS A 82 -7.39 -24.39 -4.31
N ALA A 83 -6.71 -25.33 -4.97
CA ALA A 83 -6.02 -25.16 -6.21
C ALA A 83 -7.10 -24.77 -7.19
N TYR A 84 -6.97 -23.56 -7.71
CA TYR A 84 -7.64 -23.18 -8.94
C TYR A 84 -7.51 -24.35 -9.92
N LYS A 85 -8.65 -24.98 -10.25
CA LYS A 85 -8.69 -26.02 -11.27
C LYS A 85 -8.73 -25.31 -12.60
N PHE A 86 -7.57 -25.22 -13.26
CA PHE A 86 -7.51 -24.74 -14.64
C PHE A 86 -8.44 -25.61 -15.50
N THR A 87 -9.40 -25.00 -16.18
CA THR A 87 -10.25 -25.68 -17.16
C THR A 87 -9.90 -25.14 -18.52
N ASP A 88 -9.33 -26.01 -19.36
CA ASP A 88 -9.09 -25.70 -20.76
C ASP A 88 -10.44 -25.66 -21.50
N ARG A 89 -10.95 -24.45 -21.73
CA ARG A 89 -12.23 -24.19 -22.39
C ARG A 89 -12.03 -23.12 -23.46
N PRO A 90 -12.84 -23.11 -24.53
CA PRO A 90 -12.83 -22.01 -25.48
C PRO A 90 -13.26 -20.69 -24.81
N LEU A 91 -12.79 -19.58 -25.38
CA LEU A 91 -13.22 -18.23 -25.02
C LEU A 91 -14.72 -18.08 -25.30
N LYS A 92 -15.44 -17.41 -24.39
CA LYS A 92 -16.85 -17.04 -24.57
C LYS A 92 -16.96 -15.74 -25.35
N GLU A 93 -18.19 -15.38 -25.70
CA GLU A 93 -18.51 -14.05 -26.22
C GLU A 93 -17.99 -12.98 -25.24
N ASP A 94 -17.32 -11.96 -25.77
CA ASP A 94 -16.65 -10.88 -25.06
C ASP A 94 -15.41 -11.25 -24.21
N GLU A 95 -14.89 -12.47 -24.33
CA GLU A 95 -13.58 -12.84 -23.77
C GLU A 95 -12.50 -12.76 -24.85
N VAL A 96 -11.35 -12.17 -24.51
CA VAL A 96 -10.21 -12.03 -25.41
C VAL A 96 -9.03 -12.91 -24.97
N ALA A 97 -8.23 -13.36 -25.93
CA ALA A 97 -7.06 -14.20 -25.67
C ALA A 97 -5.89 -13.36 -25.13
N SER A 98 -5.83 -12.09 -25.53
CA SER A 98 -4.72 -11.20 -25.27
C SER A 98 -5.17 -9.83 -24.81
N ILE A 99 -4.34 -9.17 -24.01
CA ILE A 99 -4.56 -7.78 -23.56
C ILE A 99 -4.63 -6.83 -24.77
N PHE A 100 -3.90 -7.13 -25.85
CA PHE A 100 -3.89 -6.34 -27.08
C PHE A 100 -5.20 -6.37 -27.87
N GLU A 101 -6.06 -7.35 -27.58
CA GLU A 101 -7.38 -7.51 -28.20
C GLU A 101 -8.48 -6.77 -27.41
N LEU A 102 -8.16 -6.26 -26.21
CA LEU A 102 -9.10 -5.46 -25.43
C LEU A 102 -9.37 -4.12 -26.11
N PRO A 103 -10.47 -3.43 -25.79
CA PRO A 103 -10.62 -2.01 -26.14
C PRO A 103 -9.44 -1.15 -25.64
N SER A 104 -9.06 -0.12 -26.41
CA SER A 104 -7.95 0.81 -26.09
C SER A 104 -8.03 1.43 -24.69
N LYS A 105 -9.24 1.66 -24.18
CA LYS A 105 -9.50 2.16 -22.82
C LYS A 105 -9.01 1.23 -21.69
N PHE A 106 -8.80 -0.06 -21.97
CA PHE A 106 -8.30 -1.05 -21.01
C PHE A 106 -6.84 -1.40 -21.23
N HIS A 107 -6.21 -0.83 -22.26
CA HIS A 107 -4.78 -0.96 -22.44
C HIS A 107 -4.05 -0.08 -21.44
N PHE A 108 -2.90 -0.56 -20.96
CA PHE A 108 -2.00 0.29 -20.22
C PHE A 108 -1.51 1.43 -21.11
N ARG A 109 -1.56 2.65 -20.58
CA ARG A 109 -0.95 3.80 -21.23
C ARG A 109 0.57 3.55 -21.30
N PRO A 110 1.19 3.62 -22.49
CA PRO A 110 2.65 3.57 -22.60
C PRO A 110 3.30 4.70 -21.79
N ILE A 111 4.47 4.42 -21.22
CA ILE A 111 5.26 5.44 -20.49
C ILE A 111 5.72 6.49 -21.51
N ASP A 112 5.50 7.75 -21.19
CA ASP A 112 5.96 8.87 -22.03
C ASP A 112 7.50 9.03 -21.95
N SER A 113 8.15 9.58 -22.98
CA SER A 113 9.61 9.73 -22.97
C SER A 113 10.09 10.59 -21.80
N ALA A 114 9.35 11.64 -21.46
CA ALA A 114 9.63 12.49 -20.30
C ALA A 114 9.48 11.72 -18.97
N GLU A 115 8.51 10.79 -18.88
CA GLU A 115 8.34 9.93 -17.70
C GLU A 115 9.49 8.91 -17.62
N MET A 116 9.95 8.36 -18.74
CA MET A 116 11.13 7.49 -18.79
C MET A 116 12.38 8.23 -18.30
N ASP A 117 12.60 9.46 -18.76
CA ASP A 117 13.72 10.28 -18.34
C ASP A 117 13.65 10.62 -16.85
N ALA A 118 12.46 10.95 -16.34
CA ALA A 118 12.25 11.19 -14.91
C ALA A 118 12.55 9.96 -14.06
N ILE A 119 12.11 8.77 -14.49
CA ILE A 119 12.38 7.50 -13.81
C ILE A 119 13.89 7.21 -13.83
N ASN A 120 14.54 7.37 -14.98
CA ASN A 120 15.96 7.10 -15.15
C ASN A 120 16.85 8.09 -14.36
N ALA A 121 16.42 9.35 -14.24
CA ALA A 121 17.09 10.37 -13.44
C ALA A 121 16.81 10.26 -11.92
N GLY A 122 16.04 9.25 -11.48
CA GLY A 122 15.70 9.06 -10.07
C GLY A 122 14.78 10.16 -9.52
N GLY A 123 13.97 10.79 -10.37
CA GLY A 123 13.07 11.89 -10.01
C GLY A 123 13.75 13.25 -9.88
N ALA A 124 15.03 13.37 -10.26
CA ALA A 124 15.74 14.64 -10.34
C ALA A 124 15.70 15.20 -11.77
N LEU A 125 14.60 15.86 -12.12
CA LEU A 125 14.48 16.73 -13.30
C LEU A 125 14.25 18.18 -12.86
#